data_AF-A0A3Q1FXF4-F1
#
_entry.id   AF-A0A3Q1FXF4-F1
#
_cell.length_a   1.000
_cell.length_b   1.000
_cell.length_c   1.000
_cell.angle_alpha   90.00
_cell.angle_beta   90.00
_cell.angle_gamma   90.00
#
_symmetry.space_group_name_H-M   'P 1'
#
loop_
_entity.id
_entity.type
_entity.pdbx_description
1 polymer ?
#
loop_
_entity_poly.entity_id
_entity_poly.type
_entity_poly.pdbx_seq_one_letter_code
_entity_poly.pdbx_strand_id
1 'polypeptide(L)'
;MMSKCAGQISLTQQRLCNYPTVCFLLGISLAETTSGWTYGHSETTMNWTMARQWCQTSFTDMVVIQSQEENDYLVSQLPNRKKSPYYWIGITKTHKNETWTWIGNNSTWIGEHSWAPNEPNNNHSTEFCVEIYVNSYANRGKWNDEKCANSKYAVCYHAQCNSASCERGRCQETINSTTCLCEPGFKGDRCETAEQCPVLNQTDFRSGRMNCSHPTGLHSYNSTCEFRCDEGYKLIGEDQIRCNHSGQWTASIPVCTAVECPPLPQPENGYLSCSGGNQVFNTTCQFKCQLGHLMIGLSTVTCGVSGVWSGPRPIFVYYLKFKNMND
;
A
#
# COMPACT_ATOMS: atom_id res chain seq x y z
N MET A 1 27.47 8.04 -67.48
CA MET A 1 28.95 8.10 -67.31
C MET A 1 29.29 7.15 -66.17
N MET A 2 29.84 5.96 -66.48
CA MET A 2 31.28 5.62 -66.27
C MET A 2 31.70 5.80 -64.80
N SER A 3 32.27 4.87 -64.03
CA SER A 3 32.91 3.57 -64.30
C SER A 3 33.20 2.83 -62.95
N LYS A 4 33.53 1.54 -63.08
CA LYS A 4 33.93 0.51 -62.09
C LYS A 4 35.07 0.85 -61.10
N CYS A 5 35.11 0.15 -59.96
CA CYS A 5 36.18 -0.80 -59.48
C CYS A 5 36.10 -1.00 -57.95
N ALA A 6 35.87 -2.23 -57.45
CA ALA A 6 36.86 -3.18 -56.88
C ALA A 6 37.50 -2.71 -55.55
N GLY A 7 37.58 -3.46 -54.44
CA GLY A 7 37.33 -4.86 -54.16
C GLY A 7 37.45 -5.16 -52.65
N GLN A 8 37.20 -6.42 -52.28
CA GLN A 8 37.45 -7.01 -50.96
C GLN A 8 38.96 -7.03 -50.62
N ILE A 9 39.33 -6.89 -49.35
CA ILE A 9 40.34 -7.71 -48.62
C ILE A 9 40.19 -7.48 -47.10
N SER A 10 39.73 -8.55 -46.46
CA SER A 10 40.09 -9.18 -45.19
C SER A 10 41.15 -8.59 -44.22
N LEU A 11 40.84 -8.81 -42.92
CA LEU A 11 41.67 -9.21 -41.78
C LEU A 11 42.31 -8.18 -40.81
N THR A 12 42.18 -8.59 -39.53
CA THR A 12 43.01 -8.31 -38.33
C THR A 12 42.78 -7.05 -37.51
N GLN A 13 41.97 -7.24 -36.46
CA GLN A 13 42.27 -7.03 -35.02
C GLN A 13 43.00 -5.76 -34.53
N GLN A 14 42.43 -5.25 -33.43
CA GLN A 14 43.11 -4.71 -32.24
C GLN A 14 43.65 -3.27 -32.29
N ARG A 15 42.87 -2.32 -31.74
CA ARG A 15 43.09 -1.68 -30.41
C ARG A 15 42.42 -0.29 -30.33
N LEU A 16 41.55 -0.17 -29.32
CA LEU A 16 41.44 0.94 -28.37
C LEU A 16 41.32 2.39 -28.88
N CYS A 17 40.13 2.97 -28.72
CA CYS A 17 39.87 4.33 -28.21
C CYS A 17 38.49 4.26 -27.51
N ASN A 18 38.36 4.28 -26.18
CA ASN A 18 38.51 5.41 -25.26
C ASN A 18 37.97 6.73 -25.85
N TYR A 19 36.68 7.02 -25.65
CA TYR A 19 36.08 8.29 -25.16
C TYR A 19 34.53 8.20 -25.17
N PRO A 20 33.81 8.72 -24.15
CA PRO A 20 32.38 8.46 -23.95
C PRO A 20 31.53 9.59 -24.52
N THR A 21 31.06 9.53 -25.78
CA THR A 21 29.98 10.45 -26.22
C THR A 21 29.15 10.03 -27.42
N VAL A 22 29.30 8.83 -28.00
CA VAL A 22 28.43 8.42 -29.13
C VAL A 22 28.06 6.95 -29.02
N CYS A 23 27.08 6.66 -28.15
CA CYS A 23 26.35 5.40 -28.16
C CYS A 23 24.87 5.70 -27.92
N PHE A 24 24.25 6.39 -28.87
CA PHE A 24 22.82 6.32 -29.10
C PHE A 24 22.61 6.07 -30.58
N LEU A 25 21.62 5.22 -30.91
CA LEU A 25 21.15 4.83 -32.25
C LEU A 25 21.62 3.46 -32.80
N LEU A 26 21.58 2.41 -31.96
CA LEU A 26 21.02 1.11 -32.35
C LEU A 26 20.37 0.51 -31.10
N GLY A 27 19.08 0.23 -31.16
CA GLY A 27 18.22 -0.17 -30.04
C GLY A 27 18.71 -1.40 -29.29
N ILE A 28 19.59 -1.18 -28.31
CA ILE A 28 19.85 -2.14 -27.24
C ILE A 28 18.82 -1.83 -26.17
N SER A 29 17.84 -2.72 -26.04
CA SER A 29 17.15 -2.91 -24.77
C SER A 29 18.22 -3.11 -23.72
N LEU A 30 18.49 -2.10 -22.90
CA LEU A 30 19.05 -2.35 -21.57
C LEU A 30 17.94 -3.05 -20.81
N ALA A 31 17.79 -4.36 -21.05
CA ALA A 31 17.30 -5.19 -19.98
C ALA A 31 18.36 -5.00 -18.90
N GLU A 32 18.06 -4.16 -17.92
CA GLU A 32 18.75 -4.21 -16.65
C GLU A 32 18.70 -5.67 -16.27
N THR A 33 19.84 -6.36 -16.36
CA THR A 33 19.95 -7.69 -15.81
C THR A 33 19.63 -7.49 -14.35
N THR A 34 18.45 -7.91 -13.91
CA THR A 34 18.08 -7.90 -12.50
C THR A 34 19.16 -8.72 -11.83
N SER A 35 20.13 -8.02 -11.24
CA SER A 35 21.14 -8.65 -10.42
C SER A 35 20.33 -9.24 -9.32
N GLY A 36 20.36 -10.55 -9.34
CA GLY A 36 19.55 -11.44 -8.59
C GLY A 36 20.45 -12.37 -7.79
N TRP A 37 20.05 -12.89 -6.60
CA TRP A 37 20.97 -13.48 -5.59
C TRP A 37 22.35 -13.82 -6.16
N THR A 38 23.31 -12.92 -5.99
CA THR A 38 24.66 -13.18 -6.45
C THR A 38 25.34 -13.96 -5.34
N TYR A 39 25.23 -15.29 -5.45
CA TYR A 39 25.97 -16.19 -4.59
C TYR A 39 27.46 -16.12 -4.94
N GLY A 40 28.27 -16.03 -3.90
CA GLY A 40 29.73 -16.15 -4.00
C GLY A 40 30.20 -17.35 -3.22
N HIS A 41 31.39 -17.86 -3.54
CA HIS A 41 32.02 -18.90 -2.74
C HIS A 41 33.52 -18.66 -2.56
N SER A 42 34.09 -19.23 -1.51
CA SER A 42 35.53 -19.19 -1.32
C SER A 42 36.26 -20.20 -2.22
N GLU A 43 37.51 -19.89 -2.56
CA GLU A 43 38.44 -20.82 -3.23
C GLU A 43 39.27 -21.65 -2.25
N THR A 44 39.26 -21.27 -0.97
CA THR A 44 39.98 -21.95 0.11
C THR A 44 39.01 -22.42 1.19
N THR A 45 39.39 -23.47 1.91
CA THR A 45 38.58 -24.02 3.00
C THR A 45 38.90 -23.36 4.34
N MET A 46 37.90 -23.21 5.18
CA MET A 46 38.00 -22.60 6.50
C MET A 46 36.95 -23.18 7.46
N ASN A 47 37.13 -22.97 8.76
CA ASN A 47 36.11 -23.36 9.75
C ASN A 47 34.86 -22.45 9.62
N TRP A 48 33.75 -22.85 10.24
CA TRP A 48 32.47 -22.16 10.04
C TRP A 48 32.52 -20.68 10.46
N THR A 49 33.17 -20.37 11.60
CA THR A 49 33.30 -18.99 12.08
C THR A 49 34.11 -18.12 11.12
N MET A 50 35.22 -18.65 10.59
CA MET A 50 36.05 -17.99 9.60
C MET A 50 35.31 -17.83 8.26
N ALA A 51 34.50 -18.83 7.85
CA ALA A 51 33.66 -18.75 6.66
C ALA A 51 32.68 -17.59 6.76
N ARG A 52 32.05 -17.42 7.93
CA ARG A 52 31.12 -16.32 8.17
C ARG A 52 31.82 -14.97 8.09
N GLN A 53 32.94 -14.83 8.78
CA GLN A 53 33.75 -13.61 8.76
C GLN A 53 34.22 -13.26 7.35
N TRP A 54 34.62 -14.27 6.57
CA TRP A 54 35.02 -14.09 5.18
C TRP A 54 33.84 -13.57 4.33
N CYS A 55 32.66 -14.18 4.46
CA CYS A 55 31.45 -13.69 3.79
C CYS A 55 31.11 -12.26 4.21
N GLN A 56 31.16 -11.91 5.49
CA GLN A 56 30.86 -10.56 5.97
C GLN A 56 31.88 -9.50 5.52
N THR A 57 33.09 -9.92 5.11
CA THR A 57 34.14 -9.00 4.65
C THR A 57 34.01 -8.68 3.17
N SER A 58 33.52 -9.62 2.35
CA SER A 58 33.50 -9.51 0.89
C SER A 58 32.10 -9.56 0.27
N PHE A 59 31.09 -9.95 1.05
CA PHE A 59 29.69 -10.14 0.69
C PHE A 59 28.80 -9.55 1.81
N THR A 60 27.52 -9.94 1.85
CA THR A 60 26.64 -9.55 2.96
C THR A 60 26.82 -10.47 4.17
N ASP A 61 26.57 -11.76 4.01
CA ASP A 61 26.86 -12.78 5.03
C ASP A 61 26.88 -14.16 4.35
N MET A 62 27.07 -15.24 5.13
CA MET A 62 26.89 -16.61 4.66
C MET A 62 25.44 -16.85 4.22
N VAL A 63 25.24 -17.76 3.27
CA VAL A 63 23.92 -17.97 2.67
C VAL A 63 22.85 -18.38 3.69
N VAL A 64 21.70 -17.72 3.63
CA VAL A 64 20.48 -18.01 4.38
C VAL A 64 19.41 -18.42 3.40
N ILE A 65 19.05 -19.70 3.39
CA ILE A 65 18.15 -20.27 2.39
C ILE A 65 16.70 -20.13 2.86
N GLN A 66 15.81 -19.69 1.97
CA GLN A 66 14.42 -19.36 2.26
C GLN A 66 13.42 -20.40 1.74
N SER A 67 13.81 -21.20 0.75
CA SER A 67 12.94 -22.24 0.18
C SER A 67 13.72 -23.40 -0.46
N GLN A 68 13.01 -24.47 -0.83
CA GLN A 68 13.60 -25.59 -1.54
C GLN A 68 14.06 -25.18 -2.96
N GLU A 69 13.33 -24.30 -3.62
CA GLU A 69 13.71 -23.77 -4.95
C GLU A 69 15.02 -22.99 -4.88
N GLU A 70 15.21 -22.19 -3.81
CA GLU A 70 16.45 -21.46 -3.59
C GLU A 70 17.61 -22.43 -3.32
N ASN A 71 17.39 -23.46 -2.49
CA ASN A 71 18.38 -24.50 -2.22
C ASN A 71 18.88 -25.16 -3.53
N ASP A 72 17.93 -25.56 -4.38
CA ASP A 72 18.24 -26.25 -5.64
C ASP A 72 18.95 -25.30 -6.62
N TYR A 73 18.52 -24.03 -6.66
CA TYR A 73 19.18 -23.01 -7.46
C TYR A 73 20.61 -22.74 -6.98
N LEU A 74 20.84 -22.54 -5.68
CA LEU A 74 22.16 -22.35 -5.10
C LEU A 74 23.09 -23.51 -5.49
N VAL A 75 22.62 -24.75 -5.32
CA VAL A 75 23.37 -25.96 -5.65
C VAL A 75 23.68 -26.05 -7.15
N SER A 76 22.83 -25.49 -8.02
CA SER A 76 23.11 -25.41 -9.46
C SER A 76 24.25 -24.43 -9.82
N GLN A 77 24.47 -23.40 -8.99
CA GLN A 77 25.49 -22.37 -9.23
C GLN A 77 26.86 -22.76 -8.67
N LEU A 78 26.91 -23.63 -7.67
CA LEU A 78 28.16 -24.00 -6.99
C LEU A 78 28.97 -25.04 -7.77
N PRO A 79 30.32 -24.94 -7.75
CA PRO A 79 31.18 -25.95 -8.35
C PRO A 79 30.96 -27.36 -7.77
N ASN A 80 30.73 -28.34 -8.66
CA ASN A 80 30.51 -29.72 -8.24
C ASN A 80 31.75 -30.33 -7.57
N ARG A 81 31.53 -31.06 -6.47
CA ARG A 81 32.60 -31.76 -5.75
C ARG A 81 32.27 -33.23 -5.52
N LYS A 82 33.20 -34.12 -5.85
CA LYS A 82 33.00 -35.58 -5.73
C LYS A 82 32.93 -36.07 -4.28
N LYS A 83 33.58 -35.34 -3.36
CA LYS A 83 33.64 -35.63 -1.92
C LYS A 83 33.92 -34.35 -1.13
N SER A 84 33.77 -34.44 0.19
CA SER A 84 34.19 -33.40 1.15
C SER A 84 35.64 -32.94 0.89
N PRO A 85 35.98 -31.64 1.08
CA PRO A 85 35.18 -30.59 1.70
C PRO A 85 34.08 -30.02 0.79
N TYR A 86 32.86 -29.97 1.32
CA TYR A 86 31.73 -29.30 0.70
C TYR A 86 31.65 -27.84 1.15
N TYR A 87 30.45 -27.28 1.31
CA TYR A 87 30.24 -25.86 1.51
C TYR A 87 29.47 -25.61 2.81
N TRP A 88 29.92 -24.63 3.60
CA TRP A 88 29.21 -24.13 4.77
C TRP A 88 28.00 -23.28 4.35
N ILE A 89 26.89 -23.48 5.06
CA ILE A 89 25.70 -22.62 4.98
C ILE A 89 25.41 -21.98 6.35
N GLY A 90 24.67 -20.88 6.33
CA GLY A 90 24.44 -20.02 7.48
C GLY A 90 23.41 -20.54 8.50
N ILE A 91 23.33 -21.84 8.75
CA ILE A 91 22.43 -22.42 9.77
C ILE A 91 23.25 -23.14 10.84
N THR A 92 22.90 -22.90 12.10
CA THR A 92 23.64 -23.40 13.27
C THR A 92 22.70 -23.65 14.45
N LYS A 93 23.16 -24.40 15.45
CA LYS A 93 22.52 -24.57 16.76
C LYS A 93 23.59 -24.39 17.83
N THR A 94 23.28 -23.82 19.00
CA THR A 94 24.32 -23.62 20.03
C THR A 94 24.43 -24.80 20.98
N HIS A 95 23.32 -25.54 21.14
CA HIS A 95 23.27 -26.73 21.98
C HIS A 95 22.49 -27.88 21.31
N LYS A 96 22.71 -29.11 21.80
CA LYS A 96 22.08 -30.34 21.29
C LYS A 96 20.54 -30.32 21.34
N ASN A 97 19.96 -29.64 22.33
CA ASN A 97 18.52 -29.59 22.56
C ASN A 97 17.86 -28.36 21.93
N GLU A 98 18.61 -27.54 21.20
CA GLU A 98 18.09 -26.37 20.52
C GLU A 98 17.69 -26.68 19.09
N THR A 99 16.79 -25.87 18.57
CA THR A 99 16.40 -25.89 17.16
C THR A 99 17.49 -25.25 16.30
N TRP A 100 17.62 -25.72 15.06
CA TRP A 100 18.44 -25.06 14.06
C TRP A 100 17.94 -23.63 13.81
N THR A 101 18.87 -22.69 13.74
CA THR A 101 18.60 -21.27 13.53
C THR A 101 19.49 -20.74 12.43
N TRP A 102 18.90 -19.97 11.52
CA TRP A 102 19.65 -19.23 10.53
C TRP A 102 20.42 -18.09 11.18
N ILE A 103 21.55 -17.74 10.59
CA ILE A 103 22.24 -16.50 10.93
C ILE A 103 21.35 -15.34 10.48
N GLY A 104 20.81 -14.60 11.45
CA GLY A 104 19.81 -13.56 11.21
C GLY A 104 18.36 -14.09 11.21
N ASN A 105 17.39 -13.19 11.09
CA ASN A 105 15.96 -13.49 11.16
C ASN A 105 15.28 -13.51 9.77
N ASN A 106 16.06 -13.78 8.72
CA ASN A 106 15.64 -13.64 7.33
C ASN A 106 14.94 -14.88 6.75
N SER A 107 14.99 -16.03 7.43
CA SER A 107 14.31 -17.26 6.99
C SER A 107 13.73 -18.02 8.18
N THR A 108 12.52 -18.55 7.99
CA THR A 108 11.86 -19.50 8.93
C THR A 108 11.94 -20.94 8.43
N TRP A 109 12.52 -21.19 7.26
CA TRP A 109 12.53 -22.50 6.61
C TRP A 109 13.73 -23.34 7.09
N ILE A 110 13.50 -24.44 7.80
CA ILE A 110 14.56 -25.28 8.42
C ILE A 110 14.94 -26.50 7.54
N GLY A 111 14.56 -26.48 6.27
CA GLY A 111 14.94 -27.53 5.31
C GLY A 111 14.23 -28.86 5.52
N GLU A 112 12.88 -28.85 5.60
CA GLU A 112 12.03 -30.05 5.83
C GLU A 112 12.45 -31.27 5.00
N HIS A 113 12.84 -31.05 3.74
CA HIS A 113 13.27 -32.09 2.81
C HIS A 113 14.73 -31.94 2.38
N SER A 114 15.49 -31.07 3.03
CA SER A 114 16.85 -30.74 2.62
C SER A 114 17.89 -31.51 3.43
N TRP A 115 17.54 -32.11 4.57
CA TRP A 115 18.45 -33.02 5.28
C TRP A 115 18.71 -34.31 4.50
N ALA A 116 19.96 -34.78 4.51
CA ALA A 116 20.32 -36.08 3.94
C ALA A 116 19.69 -37.22 4.75
N PRO A 117 19.54 -38.43 4.17
CA PRO A 117 19.03 -39.57 4.92
C PRO A 117 19.84 -39.82 6.20
N ASN A 118 19.15 -39.91 7.33
CA ASN A 118 19.69 -40.02 8.70
C ASN A 118 20.28 -38.73 9.31
N GLU A 119 20.19 -37.59 8.62
CA GLU A 119 20.61 -36.30 9.17
C GLU A 119 19.42 -35.47 9.69
N PRO A 120 19.63 -34.57 10.67
CA PRO A 120 20.88 -34.35 11.42
C PRO A 120 21.12 -35.43 12.48
N ASN A 121 22.26 -36.12 12.40
CA ASN A 121 22.59 -37.23 13.30
C ASN A 121 23.32 -36.79 14.58
N ASN A 122 23.85 -35.57 14.60
CA ASN A 122 24.64 -34.99 15.68
C ASN A 122 25.74 -35.94 16.19
N ASN A 123 26.58 -36.43 15.29
CA ASN A 123 27.61 -37.41 15.59
C ASN A 123 28.51 -36.90 16.72
N HIS A 124 28.70 -37.72 17.76
CA HIS A 124 29.41 -37.35 18.99
C HIS A 124 28.87 -36.12 19.75
N SER A 125 27.62 -35.67 19.50
CA SER A 125 26.98 -34.53 20.19
C SER A 125 27.70 -33.18 20.07
N THR A 126 28.46 -32.95 18.98
CA THR A 126 29.26 -31.72 18.77
C THR A 126 29.09 -31.10 17.38
N GLU A 127 28.12 -31.60 16.60
CA GLU A 127 27.89 -31.19 15.21
C GLU A 127 26.82 -30.12 15.16
N PHE A 128 27.28 -28.87 15.18
CA PHE A 128 26.49 -27.67 15.42
C PHE A 128 26.45 -26.70 14.24
N CYS A 129 27.13 -27.05 13.15
CA CYS A 129 27.17 -26.30 11.91
C CYS A 129 26.72 -27.20 10.76
N VAL A 130 26.27 -26.62 9.65
CA VAL A 130 25.68 -27.40 8.56
C VAL A 130 26.42 -27.18 7.26
N GLU A 131 26.77 -28.28 6.61
CA GLU A 131 27.26 -28.27 5.23
C GLU A 131 26.17 -28.66 4.23
N ILE A 132 26.31 -28.16 3.00
CA ILE A 132 25.47 -28.55 1.86
C ILE A 132 26.27 -29.37 0.85
N TYR A 133 25.71 -30.50 0.44
CA TYR A 133 26.32 -31.40 -0.53
C TYR A 133 26.10 -30.91 -1.96
N VAL A 134 27.18 -30.59 -2.66
CA VAL A 134 27.15 -30.23 -4.10
C VAL A 134 27.75 -31.33 -4.98
N ASN A 135 27.55 -32.58 -4.59
CA ASN A 135 28.04 -33.76 -5.32
C ASN A 135 27.16 -34.14 -6.52
N SER A 136 27.54 -35.18 -7.26
CA SER A 136 26.81 -35.66 -8.44
C SER A 136 25.95 -36.90 -8.16
N TYR A 137 25.67 -37.21 -6.89
CA TYR A 137 24.98 -38.42 -6.46
C TYR A 137 23.62 -38.11 -5.83
N ALA A 138 22.95 -39.14 -5.30
CA ALA A 138 21.60 -39.05 -4.72
C ALA A 138 21.43 -37.99 -3.62
N ASN A 139 22.52 -37.60 -2.94
CA ASN A 139 22.48 -36.61 -1.86
C ASN A 139 22.82 -35.19 -2.33
N ARG A 140 22.83 -34.90 -3.64
CA ARG A 140 23.02 -33.53 -4.13
C ARG A 140 21.95 -32.60 -3.56
N GLY A 141 22.38 -31.44 -3.07
CA GLY A 141 21.55 -30.44 -2.42
C GLY A 141 21.09 -30.79 -1.01
N LYS A 142 21.51 -31.95 -0.47
CA LYS A 142 21.18 -32.36 0.88
C LYS A 142 22.16 -31.80 1.92
N TRP A 143 21.70 -31.70 3.16
CA TRP A 143 22.40 -31.09 4.28
C TRP A 143 22.89 -32.16 5.26
N ASN A 144 23.98 -31.83 5.94
CA ASN A 144 24.60 -32.66 6.97
C ASN A 144 25.08 -31.76 8.10
N ASP A 145 24.81 -32.14 9.35
CA ASP A 145 25.44 -31.46 10.47
C ASP A 145 26.89 -31.91 10.66
N GLU A 146 27.71 -31.00 11.14
CA GLU A 146 29.14 -31.17 11.18
C GLU A 146 29.78 -30.33 12.30
N LYS A 147 30.95 -30.76 12.75
CA LYS A 147 31.79 -30.00 13.68
C LYS A 147 32.21 -28.68 13.03
N CYS A 148 31.81 -27.58 13.64
CA CYS A 148 32.12 -26.22 13.18
C CYS A 148 33.62 -25.96 12.95
N ALA A 149 34.49 -26.70 13.65
CA ALA A 149 35.95 -26.59 13.53
C ALA A 149 36.52 -27.19 12.24
N ASN A 150 35.77 -28.04 11.53
CA ASN A 150 36.21 -28.65 10.28
C ASN A 150 36.33 -27.62 9.15
N SER A 151 37.25 -27.83 8.23
CA SER A 151 37.50 -26.91 7.12
C SER A 151 36.62 -27.23 5.92
N LYS A 152 35.78 -26.28 5.50
CA LYS A 152 34.95 -26.36 4.28
C LYS A 152 34.96 -25.04 3.52
N TYR A 153 34.45 -25.03 2.29
CA TYR A 153 34.34 -23.80 1.52
C TYR A 153 33.20 -22.93 2.07
N ALA A 154 33.32 -21.61 1.98
CA ALA A 154 32.26 -20.68 2.34
C ALA A 154 31.32 -20.48 1.15
N VAL A 155 30.02 -20.33 1.42
CA VAL A 155 29.03 -19.83 0.44
C VAL A 155 28.38 -18.60 1.03
N CYS A 156 28.41 -17.52 0.27
CA CYS A 156 27.95 -16.22 0.68
C CYS A 156 26.86 -15.72 -0.27
N TYR A 157 26.10 -14.73 0.17
CA TYR A 157 25.19 -13.98 -0.69
C TYR A 157 25.49 -12.48 -0.61
N HIS A 158 25.22 -11.76 -1.69
CA HIS A 158 25.01 -10.33 -1.62
C HIS A 158 23.51 -10.04 -1.47
N ALA A 159 23.15 -9.33 -0.40
CA ALA A 159 21.85 -8.70 -0.29
C ALA A 159 21.71 -7.63 -1.38
N GLN A 160 20.56 -7.64 -2.03
CA GLN A 160 20.18 -6.67 -3.05
C GLN A 160 19.20 -5.68 -2.46
N CYS A 161 18.47 -6.10 -1.43
CA CYS A 161 17.71 -5.23 -0.57
C CYS A 161 18.63 -4.24 0.14
N ASN A 162 18.31 -2.97 -0.01
CA ASN A 162 18.86 -1.87 0.76
C ASN A 162 17.74 -0.93 1.18
N SER A 163 18.07 0.10 1.97
CA SER A 163 17.08 1.06 2.51
C SER A 163 16.34 1.86 1.44
N ALA A 164 16.80 1.84 0.18
CA ALA A 164 16.15 2.51 -0.95
C ALA A 164 15.39 1.53 -1.86
N SER A 165 15.43 0.21 -1.64
CA SER A 165 14.77 -0.76 -2.53
C SER A 165 13.25 -0.55 -2.59
N CYS A 166 12.61 -0.37 -1.44
CA CYS A 166 11.18 -0.09 -1.31
C CYS A 166 10.97 1.25 -0.61
N GLU A 167 10.10 2.11 -1.15
CA GLU A 167 9.81 3.41 -0.55
C GLU A 167 8.96 3.30 0.72
N ARG A 168 7.91 2.47 0.66
CA ARG A 168 6.91 2.27 1.73
C ARG A 168 6.57 0.80 1.89
N GLY A 169 7.58 0.01 2.24
CA GLY A 169 7.43 -1.43 2.35
C GLY A 169 8.69 -2.13 2.82
N ARG A 170 8.58 -3.44 3.00
CA ARG A 170 9.71 -4.31 3.31
C ARG A 170 10.23 -4.95 2.03
N CYS A 171 11.53 -4.80 1.78
CA CYS A 171 12.20 -5.52 0.71
C CYS A 171 12.37 -7.00 1.08
N GLN A 172 12.09 -7.88 0.13
CA GLN A 172 12.29 -9.32 0.23
C GLN A 172 13.17 -9.78 -0.94
N GLU A 173 14.23 -10.51 -0.58
CA GLU A 173 15.12 -11.15 -1.54
C GLU A 173 14.39 -12.32 -2.23
N THR A 174 14.56 -12.48 -3.55
CA THR A 174 13.93 -13.55 -4.35
C THR A 174 14.93 -14.11 -5.34
N ILE A 175 14.78 -15.37 -5.80
CA ILE A 175 15.71 -15.96 -6.78
C ILE A 175 15.85 -15.01 -7.97
N ASN A 176 17.08 -14.56 -8.15
CA ASN A 176 17.46 -13.63 -9.18
C ASN A 176 16.79 -12.21 -9.20
N SER A 177 16.17 -11.73 -8.12
CA SER A 177 15.63 -10.35 -8.04
C SER A 177 15.32 -9.91 -6.60
N THR A 178 14.75 -8.73 -6.43
CA THR A 178 14.08 -8.31 -5.19
C THR A 178 12.60 -8.05 -5.45
N THR A 179 11.78 -8.18 -4.41
CA THR A 179 10.37 -7.76 -4.43
C THR A 179 10.06 -6.92 -3.20
N CYS A 180 9.05 -6.06 -3.29
CA CYS A 180 8.60 -5.24 -2.19
C CYS A 180 7.24 -5.73 -1.66
N LEU A 181 7.20 -6.04 -0.37
CA LEU A 181 5.97 -6.24 0.37
C LEU A 181 5.51 -4.88 0.89
N CYS A 182 4.53 -4.28 0.22
CA CYS A 182 4.07 -2.93 0.53
C CYS A 182 3.33 -2.83 1.86
N GLU A 183 3.51 -1.70 2.53
CA GLU A 183 2.65 -1.32 3.64
C GLU A 183 1.20 -1.12 3.15
N PRO A 184 0.18 -1.32 4.01
CA PRO A 184 -1.21 -1.11 3.62
C PRO A 184 -1.45 0.29 3.05
N GLY A 185 -2.09 0.36 1.88
CA GLY A 185 -2.40 1.61 1.19
C GLY A 185 -1.32 2.08 0.21
N PHE A 186 -0.29 1.28 -0.03
CA PHE A 186 0.73 1.52 -1.06
C PHE A 186 0.81 0.34 -2.03
N LYS A 187 1.18 0.65 -3.28
CA LYS A 187 1.33 -0.27 -4.40
C LYS A 187 2.47 0.16 -5.33
N GLY A 188 2.74 -0.67 -6.34
CA GLY A 188 3.86 -0.52 -7.26
C GLY A 188 4.99 -1.48 -6.89
N ASP A 189 5.90 -1.72 -7.81
CA ASP A 189 6.98 -2.69 -7.63
C ASP A 189 7.96 -2.29 -6.51
N ARG A 190 7.98 -0.99 -6.16
CA ARG A 190 8.78 -0.41 -5.07
C ARG A 190 7.92 0.24 -3.99
N CYS A 191 6.60 0.01 -3.99
CA CYS A 191 5.66 0.63 -3.07
C CYS A 191 5.66 2.17 -3.11
N GLU A 192 5.92 2.73 -4.28
CA GLU A 192 6.07 4.16 -4.54
C GLU A 192 4.73 4.88 -4.72
N THR A 193 3.65 4.14 -5.00
CA THR A 193 2.34 4.71 -5.32
C THR A 193 1.36 4.49 -4.18
N ALA A 194 0.85 5.57 -3.59
CA ALA A 194 -0.28 5.47 -2.65
C ALA A 194 -1.57 5.08 -3.39
N GLU A 195 -2.39 4.22 -2.78
CA GLU A 195 -3.71 3.87 -3.30
C GLU A 195 -4.59 5.13 -3.40
N GLN A 196 -5.31 5.25 -4.51
CA GLN A 196 -6.13 6.42 -4.81
C GLN A 196 -7.60 6.08 -4.67
N CYS A 197 -8.32 6.95 -3.97
CA CYS A 197 -9.77 6.91 -3.90
C CYS A 197 -10.40 7.71 -5.04
N PRO A 198 -11.69 7.45 -5.37
CA PRO A 198 -12.43 8.26 -6.33
C PRO A 198 -12.34 9.75 -6.00
N VAL A 199 -12.08 10.58 -7.00
CA VAL A 199 -11.99 12.03 -6.84
C VAL A 199 -13.34 12.56 -6.34
N LEU A 200 -13.30 13.36 -5.27
CA LEU A 200 -14.49 14.02 -4.75
C LEU A 200 -14.52 15.44 -5.30
N ASN A 201 -15.58 15.79 -6.03
CA ASN A 201 -15.72 17.14 -6.53
C ASN A 201 -16.50 18.00 -5.52
N GLN A 202 -16.07 19.23 -5.32
CA GLN A 202 -16.71 20.15 -4.37
C GLN A 202 -18.15 20.48 -4.77
N THR A 203 -18.50 20.31 -6.05
CA THR A 203 -19.89 20.47 -6.56
C THR A 203 -20.84 19.37 -6.11
N ASP A 204 -20.31 18.23 -5.65
CA ASP A 204 -21.11 17.06 -5.29
C ASP A 204 -21.74 17.23 -3.89
N PHE A 205 -21.17 18.12 -3.07
CA PHE A 205 -21.68 18.48 -1.75
C PHE A 205 -22.29 19.89 -1.78
N ARG A 206 -23.62 19.97 -1.74
CA ARG A 206 -24.39 21.22 -1.82
C ARG A 206 -24.91 21.65 -0.45
N SER A 207 -25.15 22.96 -0.28
CA SER A 207 -25.65 23.57 0.95
C SER A 207 -24.78 23.26 2.18
N GLY A 208 -23.47 23.28 1.95
CA GLY A 208 -22.46 23.03 2.95
C GLY A 208 -21.05 23.25 2.40
N ARG A 209 -20.06 23.01 3.26
CA ARG A 209 -18.63 23.09 2.96
C ARG A 209 -17.97 21.75 3.24
N MET A 210 -17.13 21.33 2.30
CA MET A 210 -16.24 20.17 2.42
C MET A 210 -14.81 20.67 2.57
N ASN A 211 -14.10 20.20 3.59
CA ASN A 211 -12.69 20.49 3.81
C ASN A 211 -11.87 19.19 3.80
N CYS A 212 -10.92 19.09 2.87
CA CYS A 212 -10.12 17.88 2.68
C CYS A 212 -8.65 18.10 3.00
N SER A 213 -8.01 17.08 3.57
CA SER A 213 -6.57 17.00 3.82
C SER A 213 -5.98 15.80 3.08
N HIS A 214 -4.84 16.00 2.44
CA HIS A 214 -4.21 15.07 1.51
C HIS A 214 -2.72 14.83 1.88
N PRO A 215 -2.43 14.11 2.98
CA PRO A 215 -1.08 14.01 3.52
C PRO A 215 -0.11 13.22 2.64
N THR A 216 -0.62 12.27 1.86
CA THR A 216 0.17 11.36 1.00
C THR A 216 0.07 11.69 -0.49
N GLY A 217 -0.99 12.38 -0.89
CA GLY A 217 -1.34 12.65 -2.28
C GLY A 217 -2.82 13.02 -2.40
N LEU A 218 -3.18 13.69 -3.50
CA LEU A 218 -4.56 14.14 -3.74
C LEU A 218 -5.52 12.95 -3.81
N HIS A 219 -6.50 12.92 -2.90
CA HIS A 219 -7.44 11.80 -2.73
C HIS A 219 -6.78 10.42 -2.56
N SER A 220 -5.55 10.37 -2.05
CA SER A 220 -4.81 9.13 -1.78
C SER A 220 -5.05 8.59 -0.37
N TYR A 221 -4.55 7.38 -0.08
CA TYR A 221 -4.60 6.71 1.22
C TYR A 221 -4.36 7.67 2.39
N ASN A 222 -5.22 7.61 3.41
CA ASN A 222 -5.27 8.53 4.56
C ASN A 222 -5.68 9.97 4.25
N SER A 223 -6.08 10.31 3.03
CA SER A 223 -6.85 11.54 2.80
C SER A 223 -8.11 11.52 3.62
N THR A 224 -8.45 12.66 4.22
CA THR A 224 -9.67 12.84 5.03
C THR A 224 -10.45 14.02 4.49
N CYS A 225 -11.77 13.94 4.52
CA CYS A 225 -12.67 15.04 4.18
C CYS A 225 -13.72 15.19 5.27
N GLU A 226 -13.85 16.40 5.81
CA GLU A 226 -14.86 16.78 6.81
C GLU A 226 -15.95 17.61 6.16
N PHE A 227 -17.21 17.32 6.51
CA PHE A 227 -18.40 17.92 5.94
C PHE A 227 -19.16 18.72 7.00
N ARG A 228 -19.56 19.94 6.64
CA ARG A 228 -20.41 20.78 7.47
C ARG A 228 -21.48 21.43 6.63
N CYS A 229 -22.74 21.31 7.05
CA CYS A 229 -23.84 21.99 6.37
C CYS A 229 -23.84 23.50 6.66
N ASP A 230 -24.39 24.25 5.72
CA ASP A 230 -24.65 25.68 5.92
C ASP A 230 -25.78 25.88 6.95
N GLU A 231 -25.90 27.09 7.47
CA GLU A 231 -26.91 27.42 8.47
C GLU A 231 -28.34 27.13 7.95
N GLY A 232 -29.17 26.53 8.80
CA GLY A 232 -30.53 26.11 8.44
C GLY A 232 -30.60 24.78 7.66
N TYR A 233 -29.49 24.05 7.55
CA TYR A 233 -29.43 22.70 7.00
C TYR A 233 -28.89 21.70 8.04
N LYS A 234 -29.37 20.45 7.97
CA LYS A 234 -28.92 19.32 8.79
C LYS A 234 -28.15 18.31 7.94
N LEU A 235 -27.06 17.77 8.47
CA LEU A 235 -26.23 16.75 7.82
C LEU A 235 -26.87 15.37 7.96
N ILE A 236 -26.96 14.63 6.86
CA ILE A 236 -27.42 13.24 6.81
C ILE A 236 -26.29 12.37 6.24
N GLY A 237 -25.71 11.52 7.08
CA GLY A 237 -24.53 10.70 6.78
C GLY A 237 -23.38 10.97 7.76
N GLU A 238 -22.20 10.47 7.44
CA GLU A 238 -20.98 10.71 8.22
C GLU A 238 -20.46 12.14 8.03
N ASP A 239 -20.01 12.78 9.11
CA ASP A 239 -19.40 14.11 9.08
C ASP A 239 -17.93 14.10 8.64
N GLN A 240 -17.31 12.92 8.62
CA GLN A 240 -15.97 12.72 8.11
C GLN A 240 -15.83 11.39 7.35
N ILE A 241 -15.13 11.43 6.22
CA ILE A 241 -14.74 10.23 5.47
C ILE A 241 -13.22 10.17 5.27
N ARG A 242 -12.69 8.96 5.12
CA ARG A 242 -11.27 8.71 4.92
C ARG A 242 -11.02 7.77 3.75
N CYS A 243 -9.95 8.01 2.98
CA CYS A 243 -9.49 7.08 1.96
C CYS A 243 -8.76 5.90 2.62
N ASN A 244 -9.33 4.71 2.51
CA ASN A 244 -8.81 3.50 3.15
C ASN A 244 -7.65 2.87 2.35
N HIS A 245 -7.08 1.80 2.89
CA HIS A 245 -5.92 1.11 2.29
C HIS A 245 -6.24 0.37 0.98
N SER A 246 -7.52 0.21 0.62
CA SER A 246 -7.96 -0.44 -0.60
C SER A 246 -8.39 0.55 -1.70
N GLY A 247 -8.08 1.85 -1.52
CA GLY A 247 -8.46 2.89 -2.49
C GLY A 247 -9.96 3.19 -2.50
N GLN A 248 -10.65 3.01 -1.37
CA GLN A 248 -12.07 3.33 -1.22
C GLN A 248 -12.31 4.30 -0.07
N TRP A 249 -13.28 5.21 -0.24
CA TRP A 249 -13.76 6.05 0.86
C TRP A 249 -14.51 5.20 1.89
N THR A 250 -14.31 5.49 3.17
CA THR A 250 -14.97 4.78 4.28
C THR A 250 -16.49 4.92 4.28
N ALA A 251 -17.01 6.02 3.72
CA ALA A 251 -18.44 6.24 3.51
C ALA A 251 -18.66 7.11 2.26
N SER A 252 -19.92 7.21 1.82
CA SER A 252 -20.33 8.11 0.74
C SER A 252 -20.38 9.57 1.21
N ILE A 253 -20.35 10.51 0.26
CA ILE A 253 -20.55 11.94 0.55
C ILE A 253 -21.93 12.12 1.24
N PRO A 254 -22.01 12.81 2.39
CA PRO A 254 -23.27 13.06 3.08
C PRO A 254 -24.13 14.10 2.37
N VAL A 255 -25.40 14.24 2.77
CA VAL A 255 -26.35 15.19 2.19
C VAL A 255 -26.79 16.22 3.22
N CYS A 256 -26.76 17.50 2.84
CA CYS A 256 -27.35 18.58 3.64
C CYS A 256 -28.81 18.79 3.25
N THR A 257 -29.72 18.63 4.21
CA THR A 257 -31.16 18.80 4.01
C THR A 257 -31.65 20.03 4.79
N ALA A 258 -32.50 20.85 4.18
CA ALA A 258 -33.01 22.04 4.87
C ALA A 258 -33.83 21.62 6.10
N VAL A 259 -33.72 22.38 7.19
CA VAL A 259 -34.51 22.14 8.41
C VAL A 259 -35.98 22.38 8.10
N GLU A 260 -36.85 21.52 8.62
CA GLU A 260 -38.30 21.59 8.42
C GLU A 260 -38.98 22.32 9.58
N CYS A 261 -39.97 23.16 9.26
CA CYS A 261 -40.85 23.76 10.26
C CYS A 261 -42.17 22.97 10.38
N PRO A 262 -42.87 23.07 11.52
CA PRO A 262 -44.18 22.43 11.69
C PRO A 262 -45.16 22.82 10.57
N PRO A 263 -45.85 21.86 9.94
CA PRO A 263 -46.81 22.15 8.89
C PRO A 263 -47.89 23.14 9.32
N LEU A 264 -48.03 24.22 8.56
CA LEU A 264 -49.09 25.21 8.69
C LEU A 264 -50.31 24.76 7.87
N PRO A 265 -51.45 24.43 8.51
CA PRO A 265 -52.68 24.11 7.80
C PRO A 265 -53.31 25.37 7.19
N GLN A 266 -54.15 25.18 6.17
CA GLN A 266 -54.98 26.27 5.64
C GLN A 266 -55.89 26.83 6.75
N PRO A 267 -55.89 28.15 6.97
CA PRO A 267 -56.68 28.76 8.01
C PRO A 267 -58.17 28.77 7.65
N GLU A 268 -59.02 28.58 8.65
CA GLU A 268 -60.46 28.76 8.51
C GLU A 268 -60.76 30.26 8.27
N ASN A 269 -61.57 30.58 7.25
CA ASN A 269 -61.90 31.94 6.84
C ASN A 269 -60.71 32.82 6.38
N GLY A 270 -59.65 32.16 5.91
CA GLY A 270 -58.48 32.81 5.33
C GLY A 270 -57.84 31.96 4.24
N TYR A 271 -56.72 32.45 3.72
CA TYR A 271 -55.89 31.77 2.73
C TYR A 271 -54.43 31.79 3.18
N LEU A 272 -53.72 30.68 2.93
CA LEU A 272 -52.29 30.55 3.14
C LEU A 272 -51.58 30.30 1.80
N SER A 273 -50.54 31.08 1.53
CA SER A 273 -49.67 30.93 0.36
C SER A 273 -48.20 30.99 0.80
N CYS A 274 -47.42 29.98 0.46
CA CYS A 274 -45.99 29.93 0.81
C CYS A 274 -45.10 30.10 -0.43
N SER A 275 -43.89 30.62 -0.24
CA SER A 275 -42.92 30.90 -1.31
C SER A 275 -42.30 29.64 -1.96
N GLY A 276 -42.66 28.44 -1.50
CA GLY A 276 -42.18 27.16 -2.00
C GLY A 276 -43.16 26.02 -1.70
N GLY A 277 -42.89 24.83 -2.25
CA GLY A 277 -43.76 23.65 -2.08
C GLY A 277 -43.65 22.96 -0.72
N ASN A 278 -42.47 23.03 -0.08
CA ASN A 278 -42.21 22.45 1.24
C ASN A 278 -42.00 23.57 2.27
N GLN A 279 -42.38 23.31 3.52
CA GLN A 279 -42.26 24.28 4.62
C GLN A 279 -40.92 24.10 5.36
N VAL A 280 -39.84 24.43 4.65
CA VAL A 280 -38.45 24.29 5.11
C VAL A 280 -37.81 25.65 5.40
N PHE A 281 -36.58 25.65 5.93
CA PHE A 281 -35.80 26.84 6.23
C PHE A 281 -35.89 27.91 5.12
N ASN A 282 -36.08 29.17 5.52
CA ASN A 282 -36.23 30.34 4.66
C ASN A 282 -37.53 30.36 3.81
N THR A 283 -38.42 29.38 3.96
CA THR A 283 -39.77 29.46 3.39
C THR A 283 -40.57 30.55 4.10
N THR A 284 -41.17 31.46 3.33
CA THR A 284 -42.06 32.49 3.86
C THR A 284 -43.49 32.21 3.45
N CYS A 285 -44.37 32.15 4.44
CA CYS A 285 -45.79 31.89 4.26
C CYS A 285 -46.60 33.14 4.58
N GLN A 286 -47.42 33.58 3.62
CA GLN A 286 -48.30 34.72 3.72
C GLN A 286 -49.74 34.28 3.97
N PHE A 287 -50.36 34.92 4.96
CA PHE A 287 -51.76 34.79 5.29
C PHE A 287 -52.57 35.91 4.63
N LYS A 288 -53.80 35.61 4.20
CA LYS A 288 -54.77 36.59 3.70
C LYS A 288 -56.16 36.30 4.26
N CYS A 289 -56.95 37.33 4.54
CA CYS A 289 -58.33 37.16 4.98
C CYS A 289 -59.25 36.80 3.82
N GLN A 290 -60.25 35.98 4.09
CA GLN A 290 -61.44 35.92 3.26
C GLN A 290 -62.27 37.20 3.45
N LEU A 291 -63.08 37.53 2.44
CA LEU A 291 -64.05 38.63 2.54
C LEU A 291 -64.92 38.46 3.80
N GLY A 292 -65.24 39.55 4.49
CA GLY A 292 -65.99 39.48 5.75
C GLY A 292 -65.14 39.36 7.03
N HIS A 293 -63.82 39.17 6.92
CA HIS A 293 -62.95 38.87 8.06
C HIS A 293 -61.80 39.85 8.22
N LEU A 294 -61.30 39.97 9.46
CA LEU A 294 -60.12 40.73 9.86
C LEU A 294 -59.06 39.76 10.42
N MET A 295 -57.79 40.00 10.11
CA MET A 295 -56.66 39.25 10.66
C MET A 295 -56.10 39.93 11.90
N ILE A 296 -55.88 39.16 12.96
CA ILE A 296 -55.17 39.58 14.17
C ILE A 296 -53.87 38.78 14.26
N GLY A 297 -52.73 39.47 14.18
CA GLY A 297 -51.40 38.86 14.23
C GLY A 297 -50.53 39.21 13.02
N LEU A 298 -49.47 38.43 12.80
CA LEU A 298 -48.56 38.62 11.66
C LEU A 298 -49.19 38.11 10.36
N SER A 299 -49.08 38.91 9.30
CA SER A 299 -49.54 38.53 7.96
C SER A 299 -48.56 37.62 7.22
N THR A 300 -47.32 37.50 7.71
CA THR A 300 -46.28 36.63 7.14
C THR A 300 -45.46 36.00 8.25
N VAL A 301 -45.11 34.72 8.07
CA VAL A 301 -44.16 33.99 8.93
C VAL A 301 -43.08 33.33 8.07
N THR A 302 -41.85 33.30 8.58
CA THR A 302 -40.71 32.68 7.90
C THR A 302 -40.15 31.54 8.74
N CYS A 303 -39.81 30.42 8.11
CA CYS A 303 -39.23 29.27 8.79
C CYS A 303 -37.77 29.56 9.18
N GLY A 304 -37.50 29.59 10.48
CA GLY A 304 -36.19 29.91 11.04
C GLY A 304 -35.20 28.74 10.99
N VAL A 305 -33.94 29.05 11.31
CA VAL A 305 -32.81 28.10 11.28
C VAL A 305 -32.99 26.90 12.20
N SER A 306 -33.75 27.06 13.29
CA SER A 306 -34.06 26.02 14.27
C SER A 306 -35.31 25.21 13.94
N GLY A 307 -35.94 25.42 12.79
CA GLY A 307 -37.21 24.77 12.44
C GLY A 307 -38.41 25.35 13.18
N VAL A 308 -38.32 26.61 13.63
CA VAL A 308 -39.41 27.32 14.31
C VAL A 308 -39.85 28.50 13.45
N TRP A 309 -41.16 28.68 13.31
CA TRP A 309 -41.73 29.84 12.62
C TRP A 309 -41.43 31.14 13.36
N SER A 310 -41.14 32.21 12.62
CA SER A 310 -40.85 33.54 13.16
C SER A 310 -41.97 34.15 14.02
N GLY A 311 -43.18 33.59 13.97
CA GLY A 311 -44.27 33.97 14.86
C GLY A 311 -45.43 32.97 14.82
N PRO A 312 -46.43 33.16 15.71
CA PRO A 312 -47.60 32.31 15.77
C PRO A 312 -48.53 32.51 14.56
N ARG A 313 -49.43 31.55 14.34
CA ARG A 313 -50.49 31.67 13.33
C ARG A 313 -51.45 32.81 13.69
N PRO A 314 -51.88 33.64 12.71
CA PRO A 314 -52.86 34.70 12.97
C PRO A 314 -54.27 34.14 13.17
N ILE A 315 -55.12 34.95 13.80
CA ILE A 315 -56.54 34.65 14.05
C ILE A 315 -57.41 35.44 13.07
N PHE A 316 -58.43 34.81 12.50
CA PHE A 316 -59.39 35.45 11.59
C PHE A 316 -60.73 35.66 12.31
N VAL A 317 -61.21 36.91 12.38
CA VAL A 317 -62.46 37.26 13.07
C VAL A 317 -63.44 37.98 12.13
N TYR A 318 -64.73 37.70 12.25
CA TYR A 318 -65.77 38.32 11.41
C TYR A 318 -66.01 39.79 11.78
N TYR A 319 -65.97 40.71 10.81
CA TYR A 319 -66.02 42.15 11.14
C TYR A 319 -67.44 42.71 11.34
N LEU A 320 -68.53 42.07 10.90
CA LEU A 320 -69.89 42.59 11.21
C LEU A 320 -70.28 42.39 12.69
N LYS A 321 -69.58 41.55 13.46
CA LYS A 321 -69.78 41.45 14.92
C LYS A 321 -69.25 42.67 15.67
N PHE A 322 -68.29 43.42 15.12
CA PHE A 322 -67.73 44.62 15.77
C PHE A 322 -68.61 45.85 15.62
N LYS A 323 -69.56 45.87 14.66
CA LYS A 323 -70.44 47.03 14.44
C LYS A 323 -71.64 47.08 15.38
N ASN A 324 -72.00 45.97 16.03
CA ASN A 324 -73.18 45.86 16.91
C ASN A 324 -72.86 45.99 18.42
N MET A 325 -71.70 46.54 18.80
CA MET A 325 -71.34 46.80 20.20
C MET A 325 -71.35 48.30 20.58
N ASN A 326 -71.84 49.17 19.69
CA ASN A 326 -71.89 50.63 19.90
C ASN A 326 -73.30 51.23 19.74
N ASP A 327 -74.36 50.43 19.84
CA ASP A 327 -75.75 50.92 19.94
C ASP A 327 -76.34 50.62 21.32
#